data_AF-A0AAU7AXD0-F1
#
_entry.id   AF-A0AAU7AXD0-F1
#
_cell.length_a   1.000
_cell.length_b   1.000
_cell.length_c   1.000
_cell.angle_alpha   90.00
_cell.angle_beta   90.00
_cell.angle_gamma   90.00
#
_symmetry.space_group_name_H-M   'P 1'
#
loop_
_entity.id
_entity.type
_entity.pdbx_description
1 polymer ?
#
loop_
_entity_poly.entity_id
_entity_poly.type
_entity_poly.pdbx_seq_one_letter_code
_entity_poly.pdbx_strand_id
1 'polypeptide(L)'
;MADGPRPYTAKHVAAASPWDVYECLTDPDDMAQWRGQHTMAISVADAYPYTKVEFNNGMVVELEPEDGGTLLKARRSRSSNGMTGRVGRLLTSRKNVEEELLEVLRRIASVAEHGKM
;
A
#
# COMPACT_ATOMS: atom_id res chain seq x y z
N MET A 1 29.60 7.21 0.06
CA MET A 1 28.37 7.11 -0.76
C MET A 1 27.21 7.44 0.16
N ALA A 2 26.50 8.54 -0.08
CA ALA A 2 25.38 8.92 0.78
C ALA A 2 24.23 7.96 0.50
N ASP A 3 23.98 7.06 1.45
CA ASP A 3 22.77 6.23 1.54
C ASP A 3 21.58 7.19 1.45
N GLY A 4 20.90 7.20 0.30
CA GLY A 4 19.79 8.12 0.05
C GLY A 4 18.71 7.96 1.13
N PRO A 5 17.74 8.89 1.23
CA PRO A 5 16.64 8.74 2.18
C PRO A 5 15.96 7.38 2.03
N ARG A 6 16.12 6.51 3.04
CA ARG A 6 15.51 5.17 3.02
C ARG A 6 13.99 5.30 2.85
N PRO A 7 13.39 4.51 1.94
CA PRO A 7 11.93 4.48 1.78
C PRO A 7 11.28 3.98 3.07
N TYR A 8 10.03 4.40 3.29
CA TYR A 8 9.17 3.77 4.31
C TYR A 8 8.69 2.44 3.77
N THR A 9 8.72 1.40 4.61
CA THR A 9 8.33 0.04 4.21
C THR A 9 7.48 -0.63 5.28
N ALA A 10 6.45 -1.36 4.87
CA ALA A 10 5.66 -2.22 5.73
C ALA A 10 5.43 -3.57 5.05
N LYS A 11 5.18 -4.62 5.84
CA LYS A 11 4.89 -5.97 5.35
C LYS A 11 3.69 -6.56 6.09
N HIS A 12 2.87 -7.33 5.38
CA HIS A 12 1.74 -8.05 5.95
C HIS A 12 1.44 -9.29 5.10
N VAL A 13 0.98 -10.37 5.72
CA VAL A 13 0.56 -11.59 5.02
C VAL A 13 -0.96 -11.60 4.98
N ALA A 14 -1.51 -11.72 3.78
CA ALA A 14 -2.93 -11.93 3.55
C ALA A 14 -3.20 -13.41 3.29
N ALA A 15 -4.27 -13.96 3.87
CA ALA A 15 -4.78 -15.29 3.60
C ALA A 15 -5.63 -15.32 2.30
N ALA A 16 -5.17 -14.63 1.27
CA ALA A 16 -5.80 -14.51 -0.05
C ALA A 16 -4.79 -14.80 -1.14
N SER A 17 -5.26 -15.23 -2.31
CA SER A 17 -4.36 -15.54 -3.43
C SER A 17 -3.76 -14.25 -4.03
N PRO A 18 -2.60 -14.32 -4.73
CA PRO A 18 -2.04 -13.15 -5.41
C PRO A 18 -3.00 -12.56 -6.45
N TRP A 19 -3.91 -13.37 -6.99
CA TRP A 19 -4.99 -12.93 -7.88
C TRP A 19 -5.99 -12.05 -7.13
N ASP A 20 -6.55 -12.53 -6.01
CA ASP A 20 -7.56 -11.79 -5.23
C ASP A 20 -7.01 -10.46 -4.72
N VAL A 21 -5.75 -10.46 -4.28
CA VAL A 21 -5.09 -9.23 -3.85
C VAL A 21 -4.86 -8.29 -5.03
N TYR A 22 -4.45 -8.80 -6.19
CA TYR A 22 -4.23 -7.98 -7.38
C TYR A 22 -5.53 -7.32 -7.85
N GLU A 23 -6.65 -8.05 -7.87
CA GLU A 23 -7.97 -7.48 -8.15
C GLU A 23 -8.33 -6.40 -7.14
N CYS A 24 -8.18 -6.67 -5.83
CA CYS A 24 -8.44 -5.70 -4.77
C CYS A 24 -7.62 -4.38 -4.92
N LEU A 25 -6.40 -4.48 -5.47
CA LEU A 25 -5.52 -3.33 -5.71
C LEU A 25 -5.80 -2.58 -7.01
N THR A 26 -6.54 -3.15 -7.96
CA THR A 26 -6.72 -2.58 -9.31
C THR A 26 -8.17 -2.29 -9.66
N ASP A 27 -9.13 -2.98 -9.04
CA ASP A 27 -10.56 -2.76 -9.20
C ASP A 27 -11.01 -1.50 -8.43
N PRO A 28 -11.63 -0.51 -9.12
CA PRO A 28 -12.03 0.73 -8.47
C PRO A 28 -13.00 0.58 -7.28
N ASP A 29 -13.87 -0.43 -7.28
CA ASP A 29 -14.84 -0.67 -6.21
C ASP A 29 -14.15 -1.23 -4.97
N ASP A 30 -13.25 -2.20 -5.16
CA ASP A 30 -12.49 -2.80 -4.05
C ASP A 30 -11.52 -1.78 -3.47
N MET A 31 -10.91 -0.96 -4.33
CA MET A 31 -10.09 0.15 -3.90
C MET A 31 -10.88 1.17 -3.06
N ALA A 32 -12.15 1.41 -3.34
CA ALA A 32 -12.97 2.32 -2.53
C ALA A 32 -13.13 1.82 -1.08
N GLN A 33 -13.14 0.50 -0.87
CA GLN A 33 -13.33 -0.11 0.45
C GLN A 33 -12.08 0.04 1.34
N TRP A 34 -10.89 -0.32 0.85
CA TRP A 34 -9.69 -0.25 1.69
C TRP A 34 -9.09 1.15 1.80
N ARG A 35 -9.29 2.03 0.81
CA ARG A 35 -8.83 3.43 0.87
C ARG A 35 -9.52 4.21 1.99
N GLY A 36 -10.78 3.89 2.31
CA GLY A 36 -11.61 4.67 3.23
C GLY A 36 -11.88 6.11 2.76
N GLN A 37 -12.66 6.87 3.54
CA GLN A 37 -13.11 8.23 3.17
C GLN A 37 -11.99 9.29 3.11
N HIS A 38 -10.82 9.02 3.67
CA HIS A 38 -9.74 10.02 3.82
C HIS A 38 -8.66 9.95 2.73
N THR A 39 -8.74 8.98 1.81
CA THR A 39 -7.66 8.70 0.84
C THR A 39 -8.14 8.83 -0.60
N MET A 40 -8.93 9.87 -0.88
CA MET A 40 -9.64 10.10 -2.15
C MET A 40 -8.74 10.34 -3.38
N ALA A 41 -7.41 10.34 -3.24
CA ALA A 41 -6.47 10.65 -4.33
C ALA A 41 -5.51 9.50 -4.68
N ILE A 42 -5.76 8.28 -4.22
CA ILE A 42 -4.98 7.11 -4.67
C ILE A 42 -5.59 6.61 -5.97
N SER A 43 -4.80 6.44 -7.02
CA SER A 43 -5.17 5.71 -8.24
C SER A 43 -3.99 4.86 -8.69
N VAL A 44 -4.27 3.78 -9.44
CA VAL A 44 -3.20 3.00 -10.07
C VAL A 44 -2.46 3.92 -11.05
N ALA A 45 -1.14 3.97 -10.92
CA ALA A 45 -0.23 4.62 -11.86
C ALA A 45 0.34 3.59 -12.84
N ASP A 46 0.71 2.41 -12.34
CA ASP A 46 1.20 1.29 -13.14
C ASP A 46 0.86 -0.03 -12.43
N ALA A 47 0.66 -1.11 -13.18
CA ALA A 47 0.28 -2.40 -12.61
C ALA A 47 0.96 -3.55 -13.36
N TYR A 48 1.60 -4.41 -12.57
CA TYR A 48 2.27 -5.63 -13.00
C TYR A 48 1.48 -6.80 -12.41
N PRO A 49 0.77 -7.56 -13.26
CA PRO A 49 -0.10 -8.65 -12.79
C PRO A 49 0.57 -9.55 -11.76
N TYR A 50 -0.12 -9.75 -10.63
CA TYR A 50 0.26 -10.64 -9.51
C TYR A 50 1.64 -10.42 -8.88
N THR A 51 2.28 -9.29 -9.18
CA THR A 51 3.66 -9.04 -8.76
C THR A 51 3.81 -7.67 -8.12
N LYS A 52 3.23 -6.62 -8.70
CA LYS A 52 3.39 -5.26 -8.20
C LYS A 52 2.31 -4.30 -8.68
N VAL A 53 1.86 -3.40 -7.82
CA VAL A 53 1.00 -2.26 -8.20
C VAL A 53 1.64 -0.96 -7.70
N GLU A 54 1.77 0.01 -8.60
CA GLU A 54 2.25 1.35 -8.30
C GLU A 54 1.08 2.34 -8.26
N PHE A 55 1.08 3.23 -7.28
CA PHE A 55 0.06 4.25 -7.09
C PHE A 55 0.60 5.65 -7.33
N ASN A 56 -0.27 6.53 -7.82
CA ASN A 56 0.05 7.94 -8.11
C ASN A 56 0.58 8.75 -6.90
N ASN A 57 0.32 8.29 -5.68
CA ASN A 57 0.81 8.89 -4.43
C ASN A 57 2.23 8.42 -4.04
N GLY A 58 2.88 7.64 -4.91
CA GLY A 58 4.21 7.06 -4.73
C GLY A 58 4.26 5.87 -3.77
N MET A 59 3.11 5.28 -3.43
CA MET A 59 3.02 3.96 -2.80
C MET A 59 3.21 2.88 -3.86
N VAL A 60 3.94 1.84 -3.50
CA VAL A 60 4.12 0.62 -4.31
C VAL A 60 3.78 -0.55 -3.41
N VAL A 61 2.96 -1.47 -3.91
CA VAL A 61 2.63 -2.73 -3.23
C VAL A 61 3.17 -3.87 -4.08
N GLU A 62 4.11 -4.63 -3.55
CA GLU A 62 4.64 -5.85 -4.14
C GLU A 62 3.91 -7.06 -3.55
N LEU A 63 3.67 -8.05 -4.40
CA LEU A 63 2.97 -9.29 -4.10
C LEU A 63 3.95 -10.45 -4.24
N GLU A 64 4.13 -11.22 -3.18
CA GLU A 64 4.90 -12.46 -3.21
C GLU A 64 4.01 -13.61 -2.73
N PRO A 65 3.86 -14.70 -3.50
CA PRO A 65 3.14 -15.87 -3.02
C PRO A 65 3.86 -16.46 -1.79
N GLU A 66 3.09 -16.77 -0.75
CA GLU A 66 3.58 -17.41 0.47
C GLU A 66 2.67 -18.62 0.79
N ASP A 67 3.15 -19.59 1.57
CA ASP A 67 2.42 -20.83 1.85
C ASP A 67 1.06 -20.53 2.51
N GLY A 68 -0.03 -20.70 1.75
CA GLY A 68 -1.40 -20.40 2.18
C GLY A 68 -1.87 -18.95 2.00
N GLY A 69 -1.15 -18.11 1.25
CA GLY A 69 -1.57 -16.72 1.04
C GLY A 69 -0.63 -15.87 0.17
N THR A 70 -0.58 -14.58 0.46
CA THR A 70 0.26 -13.61 -0.25
C THR A 70 0.93 -12.66 0.73
N LEU A 71 2.25 -12.56 0.66
CA LEU A 71 3.03 -11.53 1.35
C LEU A 71 2.93 -10.21 0.58
N LEU A 72 2.38 -9.21 1.25
CA LEU A 72 2.27 -7.84 0.77
C LEU A 72 3.43 -7.02 1.30
N LYS A 73 4.16 -6.34 0.40
CA LYS A 73 5.20 -5.38 0.77
C LYS A 73 4.84 -4.00 0.26
N ALA A 74 4.51 -3.09 1.16
CA ALA A 74 4.28 -1.69 0.82
C ALA A 74 5.57 -0.89 0.95
N ARG A 75 5.84 -0.04 -0.03
CA ARG A 75 6.93 0.93 -0.07
C ARG A 75 6.38 2.31 -0.39
N ARG A 76 6.89 3.35 0.28
CA ARG A 76 6.61 4.74 -0.10
C ARG A 76 7.88 5.59 -0.10
N SER A 77 8.13 6.31 -1.19
CA SER A 77 9.27 7.24 -1.30
C SER A 77 9.06 8.48 -0.43
N ARG A 78 10.12 9.01 0.19
CA ARG A 78 10.07 10.29 0.92
C ARG A 78 9.80 11.51 0.02
N SER A 79 9.97 11.35 -1.30
CA SER A 79 9.83 12.40 -2.30
C SER A 79 8.39 12.61 -2.78
N SER A 80 7.48 11.66 -2.57
CA SER A 80 6.09 11.75 -3.08
C SER A 80 5.12 12.44 -2.11
N ASN A 81 5.63 12.94 -0.98
CA ASN A 81 4.85 13.78 -0.08
C ASN A 81 4.72 15.18 -0.69
N GLY A 82 3.60 15.42 -1.38
CA GLY A 82 3.18 16.75 -1.82
C GLY A 82 3.15 17.78 -0.69
N MET A 83 2.91 19.04 -1.06
CA MET A 83 3.07 20.28 -0.25
C MET A 83 2.54 20.22 1.21
N THR A 84 1.55 19.38 1.51
CA THR A 84 1.02 19.08 2.86
C THR A 84 1.99 18.32 3.77
N GLY A 85 2.91 17.53 3.20
CA GLY A 85 3.90 16.76 3.95
C GLY A 85 5.05 17.60 4.51
N ARG A 86 5.18 18.89 4.12
CA ARG A 86 6.22 19.79 4.65
C ARG A 86 5.87 20.31 6.05
N VAL A 87 4.58 20.44 6.37
CA VAL A 87 4.08 20.86 7.69
C VAL A 87 3.98 19.65 8.63
N GLY A 88 3.52 18.50 8.15
CA GLY A 88 3.51 17.24 8.92
C GLY A 88 4.91 16.67 9.22
N ARG A 89 5.91 16.99 8.39
CA ARG A 89 7.31 16.54 8.52
C ARG A 89 7.96 16.87 9.86
N LEU A 90 7.48 17.91 10.54
CA LEU A 90 8.02 18.36 11.81
C LEU A 90 7.58 17.46 12.98
N LEU A 91 6.59 16.56 12.80
CA LEU A 91 5.98 15.79 13.90
C LEU A 91 5.73 14.29 13.59
N THR A 92 5.70 13.82 12.34
CA THR A 92 5.50 12.39 12.05
C THR A 92 6.81 11.59 12.09
N SER A 93 6.92 10.72 13.10
CA SER A 93 8.03 9.77 13.19
C SER A 93 7.99 8.77 12.03
N ARG A 94 9.14 8.22 11.64
CA ARG A 94 9.22 7.11 10.66
C ARG A 94 8.27 5.97 11.01
N LYS A 95 8.19 5.64 12.30
CA LYS A 95 7.34 4.58 12.83
C LYS A 95 5.87 4.84 12.52
N ASN A 96 5.41 6.09 12.65
CA ASN A 96 4.01 6.45 12.35
C ASN A 96 3.69 6.21 10.87
N VAL A 97 4.60 6.55 9.95
CA VAL A 97 4.38 6.34 8.51
C VAL A 97 4.40 4.85 8.16
N GLU A 98 5.27 4.06 8.80
CA GLU A 98 5.30 2.61 8.61
C GLU A 98 4.05 1.93 9.23
N GLU A 99 3.53 2.45 10.34
CA GLU A 99 2.25 2.02 10.94
C GLU A 99 1.06 2.34 10.03
N GLU A 100 0.99 3.55 9.46
CA GLU A 100 -0.05 3.91 8.47
C GLU A 100 0.00 2.97 7.24
N LEU A 101 1.21 2.67 6.73
CA LEU A 101 1.36 1.71 5.63
C LEU A 101 0.90 0.30 6.03
N LEU A 102 1.21 -0.13 7.26
CA LEU A 102 0.76 -1.41 7.78
C LEU A 102 -0.77 -1.47 7.93
N GLU A 103 -1.40 -0.40 8.39
CA GLU A 103 -2.87 -0.32 8.47
C GLU A 103 -3.51 -0.40 7.09
N VAL A 104 -2.92 0.27 6.08
CA VAL A 104 -3.37 0.15 4.69
C VAL A 104 -3.25 -1.30 4.20
N LEU A 105 -2.12 -1.97 4.45
CA LEU A 105 -1.94 -3.37 4.06
C LEU A 105 -2.95 -4.30 4.73
N ARG A 106 -3.27 -4.08 6.01
CA ARG A 106 -4.29 -4.86 6.73
C ARG A 106 -5.69 -4.67 6.15
N ARG A 107 -6.04 -3.46 5.70
CA ARG A 107 -7.32 -3.21 5.03
C ARG A 107 -7.38 -3.90 3.67
N ILE A 108 -6.30 -3.82 2.88
CA ILE A 108 -6.19 -4.54 1.61
C ILE A 108 -6.38 -6.05 1.83
N ALA A 109 -5.67 -6.63 2.81
CA ALA A 109 -5.81 -8.04 3.14
C ALA A 109 -7.24 -8.38 3.55
N SER A 110 -7.86 -7.59 4.43
CA SER A 110 -9.24 -7.81 4.87
C SER A 110 -10.25 -7.77 3.72
N VAL A 111 -10.11 -6.87 2.75
CA VAL A 111 -10.98 -6.81 1.57
C VAL A 111 -10.71 -7.98 0.63
N ALA A 112 -9.44 -8.36 0.43
CA ALA A 112 -9.08 -9.49 -0.42
C ALA A 112 -9.53 -10.85 0.17
N GLU A 113 -9.50 -11.01 1.50
CA GLU A 113 -9.89 -12.24 2.19
C GLU A 113 -11.41 -12.43 2.30
N HIS A 114 -12.16 -11.35 2.45
CA HIS A 114 -13.60 -11.40 2.74
C HIS A 114 -14.48 -10.91 1.59
N GLY A 115 -13.89 -10.35 0.53
CA GLY A 115 -14.61 -9.73 -0.57
C GLY A 115 -15.30 -8.42 -0.17
N LYS A 116 -16.21 -7.95 -1.03
CA LYS A 116 -16.94 -6.69 -0.82
C LYS A 116 -17.80 -6.76 0.45
N MET A 117 -17.57 -5.86 1.41
CA MET A 117 -18.42 -5.70 2.61
C MET A 117 -19.66 -4.85 2.35
#